data_AF-A0A379YXK6-F1
#
_entry.id   AF-A0A379YXK6-F1
#
_cell.length_a   1.000
_cell.length_b   1.000
_cell.length_c   1.000
_cell.angle_alpha   90.00
_cell.angle_beta   90.00
_cell.angle_gamma   90.00
#
_symmetry.space_group_name_H-M   'P 1'
#
loop_
_entity.id
_entity.type
_entity.pdbx_description
1 polymer ?
#
loop_
_entity_poly.entity_id
_entity_poly.type
_entity_poly.pdbx_seq_one_letter_code
_entity_poly.pdbx_strand_id
1 'polypeptide(L)'
;MQTLKYAAMVEAMKAIDEPVIIVVGSFVGEVREVGARLAIDAGITPYYPSLSFSPSSAMIERKRKELISKGGKPVMFVDQYPLAVHWERGFKGFSLTDDAEEVAVAEIQAQNVYIRAAPNKKERQRRCDEMMGKSLIQLNNLFSASKEALIEIEQKAVELEASGNKEQQQAFLEELKEETFMQRVSRRIFGDKK
;
A
#
# COMPACT_ATOMS: atom_id res chain seq x y z
N MET A 1 1.11 -18.38 4.03
CA MET A 1 1.36 -17.43 2.92
C MET A 1 2.84 -17.09 2.80
N GLN A 2 3.43 -17.17 1.60
CA GLN A 2 4.83 -16.82 1.34
C GLN A 2 4.94 -15.36 0.88
N THR A 3 5.80 -14.56 1.51
CA THR A 3 6.05 -13.16 1.10
C THR A 3 7.12 -13.10 0.01
N LEU A 4 6.86 -12.37 -1.08
CA LEU A 4 7.75 -12.24 -2.23
C LEU A 4 7.80 -10.79 -2.74
N LYS A 5 8.95 -10.41 -3.29
CA LYS A 5 9.10 -9.23 -4.15
C LYS A 5 8.58 -9.50 -5.55
N TYR A 6 8.34 -8.44 -6.32
CA TYR A 6 7.74 -8.52 -7.66
C TYR A 6 8.41 -9.52 -8.60
N ALA A 7 9.74 -9.45 -8.78
CA ALA A 7 10.46 -10.34 -9.68
C ALA A 7 10.33 -11.83 -9.28
N ALA A 8 10.42 -12.12 -7.99
CA ALA A 8 10.24 -13.47 -7.47
C ALA A 8 8.78 -13.94 -7.59
N MET A 9 7.81 -13.04 -7.47
CA MET A 9 6.39 -13.32 -7.69
C MET A 9 6.14 -13.71 -9.15
N VAL A 10 6.72 -12.99 -10.12
CA VAL A 10 6.60 -13.31 -11.54
C VAL A 10 7.09 -14.74 -11.82
N GLU A 11 8.28 -15.09 -11.34
CA GLU A 11 8.84 -16.44 -11.53
C GLU A 11 8.03 -17.52 -10.81
N ALA A 12 7.55 -17.24 -9.59
CA ALA A 12 6.65 -18.15 -8.88
C ALA A 12 5.37 -18.42 -9.69
N MET A 13 4.75 -17.38 -10.25
CA MET A 13 3.53 -17.51 -11.04
C MET A 13 3.75 -18.27 -12.35
N LYS A 14 4.92 -18.11 -12.98
CA LYS A 14 5.31 -18.90 -14.16
C LYS A 14 5.44 -20.40 -13.85
N ALA A 15 5.82 -20.77 -12.62
CA ALA A 15 6.02 -22.17 -12.22
C ALA A 15 4.78 -22.86 -11.61
N ILE A 16 3.68 -22.13 -11.37
CA ILE A 16 2.51 -22.65 -10.65
C ILE A 16 1.34 -22.87 -11.60
N ASP A 17 0.73 -24.06 -11.49
CA ASP A 17 -0.48 -24.45 -12.23
C ASP A 17 -1.70 -24.63 -11.30
N GLU A 18 -1.53 -24.43 -10.00
CA GLU A 18 -2.60 -24.51 -8.99
C GLU A 18 -3.27 -23.15 -8.78
N PRO A 19 -4.53 -23.11 -8.26
CA PRO A 19 -5.18 -21.88 -7.87
C PRO A 19 -4.40 -21.07 -6.84
N VAL A 20 -4.14 -19.80 -7.15
CA VAL A 20 -3.34 -18.90 -6.30
C VAL A 20 -4.21 -17.79 -5.70
N ILE A 21 -3.88 -17.42 -4.46
CA ILE A 21 -4.31 -16.16 -3.84
C ILE A 21 -3.09 -15.26 -3.64
N ILE A 22 -3.15 -14.04 -4.17
CA ILE A 22 -2.12 -13.01 -3.98
C ILE A 22 -2.72 -11.88 -3.16
N VAL A 23 -2.08 -11.60 -2.02
CA VAL A 23 -2.32 -10.38 -1.24
C VAL A 23 -1.38 -9.30 -1.74
N VAL A 24 -1.91 -8.15 -2.10
CA VAL A 24 -1.11 -6.98 -2.50
C VAL A 24 -1.01 -6.04 -1.30
N GLY A 25 0.21 -5.85 -0.79
CA GLY A 25 0.46 -4.89 0.28
C GLY A 25 0.12 -3.46 -0.16
N SER A 26 -0.39 -2.65 0.77
CA SER A 26 -0.88 -1.29 0.47
C SER A 26 0.20 -0.34 -0.04
N PHE A 27 1.48 -0.65 0.23
CA PHE A 27 2.63 0.12 -0.25
C PHE A 27 3.02 -0.22 -1.70
N VAL A 28 2.64 -1.40 -2.19
CA VAL A 28 3.04 -1.90 -3.52
C VAL A 28 2.30 -1.17 -4.64
N GLY A 29 1.05 -0.75 -4.40
CA GLY A 29 0.21 -0.06 -5.36
C GLY A 29 -1.22 -0.58 -5.39
N GLU A 30 -2.00 -0.07 -6.34
CA GLU A 30 -3.40 -0.47 -6.51
C GLU A 30 -3.50 -1.92 -7.03
N VAL A 31 -4.42 -2.69 -6.44
CA VAL A 31 -4.50 -4.15 -6.64
C VAL A 31 -4.77 -4.53 -8.11
N ARG A 32 -5.54 -3.72 -8.85
CA ARG A 32 -5.83 -3.97 -10.27
C ARG A 32 -4.66 -3.61 -11.15
N GLU A 33 -3.99 -2.49 -10.91
CA GLU A 33 -2.76 -2.10 -11.63
C GLU A 33 -1.67 -3.17 -11.48
N VAL A 34 -1.44 -3.62 -10.25
CA VAL A 34 -0.46 -4.69 -9.96
C VAL A 34 -0.86 -6.00 -10.65
N GLY A 35 -2.13 -6.39 -10.57
CA GLY A 35 -2.60 -7.62 -11.21
C GLY A 35 -2.56 -7.56 -12.74
N ALA A 36 -2.82 -6.40 -13.35
CA ALA A 36 -2.67 -6.20 -14.79
C ALA A 36 -1.21 -6.35 -15.24
N ARG A 37 -0.26 -5.79 -14.49
CA ARG A 37 1.17 -5.98 -14.78
C ARG A 37 1.59 -7.44 -14.65
N LEU A 38 1.18 -8.12 -13.58
CA LEU A 38 1.47 -9.56 -13.41
C LEU A 38 0.83 -10.43 -14.50
N ALA A 39 -0.35 -10.06 -15.00
CA ALA A 39 -0.98 -10.74 -16.13
C ALA A 39 -0.09 -10.72 -17.38
N ILE A 40 0.55 -9.57 -17.66
CA ILE A 40 1.47 -9.41 -18.77
C ILE A 40 2.77 -10.19 -18.52
N ASP A 41 3.38 -10.02 -17.35
CA ASP A 41 4.74 -10.50 -17.08
C ASP A 41 4.80 -12.01 -16.75
N ALA A 42 3.73 -12.58 -16.20
CA ALA A 42 3.66 -13.99 -15.79
C ALA A 42 2.60 -14.82 -16.56
N GLY A 43 1.83 -14.20 -17.46
CA GLY A 43 0.80 -14.89 -18.25
C GLY A 43 -0.35 -15.44 -17.39
N ILE A 44 -0.75 -14.70 -16.36
CA ILE A 44 -1.83 -15.10 -15.44
C ILE A 44 -3.18 -14.51 -15.85
N THR A 45 -4.27 -15.12 -15.37
CA THR A 45 -5.62 -14.57 -15.49
C THR A 45 -6.02 -13.96 -14.14
N PRO A 46 -5.91 -12.63 -13.95
CA PRO A 46 -6.24 -11.99 -12.69
C PRO A 46 -7.75 -12.00 -12.46
N TYR A 47 -8.14 -12.25 -11.21
CA TYR A 47 -9.54 -12.23 -10.79
C TYR A 47 -9.71 -11.52 -9.45
N TYR A 48 -10.74 -10.69 -9.37
CA TYR A 48 -11.01 -9.80 -8.23
C TYR A 48 -12.42 -10.08 -7.67
N PRO A 49 -12.60 -11.15 -6.89
CA PRO A 49 -13.89 -11.49 -6.30
C PRO A 49 -14.23 -10.61 -5.12
N SER A 50 -15.53 -10.45 -4.89
CA SER A 50 -16.03 -10.11 -3.55
C SER A 50 -15.87 -11.32 -2.64
N LEU A 51 -15.16 -11.13 -1.53
CA LEU A 51 -14.90 -12.15 -0.51
C LEU A 51 -15.59 -11.79 0.80
N SER A 52 -15.84 -12.79 1.64
CA SER A 52 -16.44 -12.63 2.96
C SER A 52 -15.53 -13.25 4.04
N PHE A 53 -15.60 -12.75 5.26
CA PHE A 53 -14.95 -13.40 6.39
C PHE A 53 -15.59 -14.78 6.65
N SER A 54 -14.75 -15.74 7.07
CA SER A 54 -15.19 -17.11 7.45
C SER A 54 -16.07 -17.82 6.41
N PRO A 55 -15.59 -18.01 5.17
CA PRO A 55 -16.35 -18.72 4.14
C PRO A 55 -16.51 -20.20 4.53
N SER A 56 -17.64 -20.80 4.15
CA SER A 56 -17.82 -22.24 4.29
C SER A 56 -16.93 -23.00 3.31
N SER A 57 -16.60 -24.27 3.62
CA SER A 57 -15.83 -25.13 2.72
C SER A 57 -16.46 -25.26 1.33
N ALA A 58 -17.81 -25.30 1.26
CA ALA A 58 -18.54 -25.32 0.00
C ALA A 58 -18.35 -24.03 -0.81
N MET A 59 -18.25 -22.89 -0.14
CA MET A 59 -18.03 -21.60 -0.79
C MET A 59 -16.61 -21.47 -1.34
N ILE A 60 -15.61 -21.91 -0.58
CA ILE A 60 -14.21 -22.02 -1.01
C ILE A 60 -14.10 -22.89 -2.26
N GLU A 61 -14.70 -24.08 -2.23
CA GLU A 61 -14.65 -25.03 -3.35
C GLU A 61 -15.35 -24.48 -4.60
N ARG A 62 -16.52 -23.87 -4.43
CA ARG A 62 -17.24 -23.20 -5.53
C ARG A 62 -16.38 -22.10 -6.16
N LYS A 63 -15.75 -21.27 -5.33
CA LYS A 63 -14.90 -20.16 -5.79
C LYS A 63 -13.66 -20.67 -6.52
N ARG A 64 -13.06 -21.77 -6.05
CA ARG A 64 -11.95 -22.44 -6.74
C ARG A 64 -12.36 -22.95 -8.13
N LYS A 65 -13.50 -23.63 -8.24
CA LYS A 65 -14.04 -24.12 -9.52
C LYS A 65 -14.33 -22.97 -10.48
N GLU A 66 -14.92 -21.88 -9.98
CA GLU A 66 -15.16 -20.66 -10.76
C GLU A 66 -13.84 -20.09 -11.30
N LEU A 67 -12.79 -20.06 -10.48
CA LEU A 67 -11.47 -19.55 -10.88
C LEU A 67 -10.86 -20.41 -11.99
N ILE A 68 -10.86 -21.74 -11.82
CA ILE A 68 -10.37 -22.69 -12.81
C ILE A 68 -11.15 -22.58 -14.13
N SER A 69 -12.48 -22.39 -14.07
CA SER A 69 -13.32 -22.32 -15.27
C SER A 69 -13.06 -21.09 -16.16
N LYS A 70 -12.37 -20.07 -15.65
CA LYS A 70 -12.02 -18.86 -16.42
C LYS A 70 -10.87 -19.09 -17.42
N GLY A 71 -10.15 -20.21 -17.31
CA GLY A 71 -9.01 -20.52 -18.18
C GLY A 71 -7.75 -19.69 -17.87
N GLY A 72 -6.63 -20.12 -18.42
CA GLY A 72 -5.30 -19.60 -18.06
C GLY A 72 -4.91 -19.98 -16.63
N LYS A 73 -3.92 -19.27 -16.05
CA LYS A 73 -3.47 -19.52 -14.68
C LYS A 73 -4.37 -18.77 -13.68
N PRO A 74 -5.17 -19.49 -12.87
CA PRO A 74 -6.21 -18.90 -12.05
C PRO A 74 -5.61 -18.20 -10.81
N VAL A 75 -5.54 -16.86 -10.84
CA VAL A 75 -4.99 -16.07 -9.74
C VAL A 75 -6.01 -15.08 -9.19
N MET A 76 -6.34 -15.26 -7.91
CA MET A 76 -7.21 -14.35 -7.16
C MET A 76 -6.38 -13.28 -6.47
N PHE A 77 -6.77 -12.02 -6.63
CA PHE A 77 -6.14 -10.89 -5.96
C PHE A 77 -6.99 -10.38 -4.80
N VAL A 78 -6.34 -10.08 -3.68
CA VAL A 78 -6.96 -9.56 -2.46
C VAL A 78 -6.12 -8.40 -1.94
N ASP A 79 -6.79 -7.34 -1.50
CA ASP A 79 -6.19 -6.11 -0.96
C ASP A 79 -6.02 -6.15 0.57
N GLN A 80 -6.58 -7.17 1.22
CA GLN A 80 -6.65 -7.31 2.68
C GLN A 80 -6.08 -8.65 3.15
N TYR A 81 -4.96 -8.59 3.86
CA TYR A 81 -4.33 -9.79 4.44
C TYR A 81 -5.27 -10.59 5.37
N PRO A 82 -6.03 -9.97 6.30
CA PRO A 82 -6.95 -10.74 7.16
C PRO A 82 -7.98 -11.51 6.36
N LEU A 83 -8.55 -10.89 5.34
CA LEU A 83 -9.54 -11.52 4.47
C LEU A 83 -8.94 -12.71 3.73
N ALA A 84 -7.72 -12.57 3.20
CA ALA A 84 -7.04 -13.63 2.47
C ALA A 84 -6.79 -14.89 3.33
N VAL A 85 -6.49 -14.74 4.61
CA VAL A 85 -6.29 -15.88 5.54
C VAL A 85 -7.54 -16.78 5.63
N HIS A 86 -8.74 -16.20 5.57
CA HIS A 86 -9.98 -16.98 5.59
C HIS A 86 -10.22 -17.78 4.30
N TRP A 87 -9.56 -17.40 3.21
CA TRP A 87 -9.72 -18.03 1.89
C TRP A 87 -8.51 -18.85 1.45
N GLU A 88 -7.37 -18.77 2.16
CA GLU A 88 -6.13 -19.47 1.81
C GLU A 88 -6.29 -20.99 1.72
N ARG A 89 -7.29 -21.58 2.40
CA ARG A 89 -7.47 -23.03 2.44
C ARG A 89 -7.63 -23.63 1.03
N GLY A 90 -6.54 -24.29 0.60
CA GLY A 90 -6.38 -24.96 -0.68
C GLY A 90 -6.24 -24.02 -1.88
N PHE A 91 -5.79 -22.80 -1.63
CA PHE A 91 -5.07 -21.99 -2.59
C PHE A 91 -3.59 -21.97 -2.19
N LYS A 92 -2.71 -21.78 -3.16
CA LYS A 92 -1.34 -21.39 -2.83
C LYS A 92 -1.33 -19.89 -2.52
N GLY A 93 -0.87 -19.52 -1.32
CA GLY A 93 -0.94 -18.14 -0.85
C GLY A 93 0.38 -17.40 -0.97
N PHE A 94 0.35 -16.22 -1.60
CA PHE A 94 1.46 -15.29 -1.62
C PHE A 94 1.06 -13.90 -1.11
N SER A 95 2.03 -13.22 -0.50
CA SER A 95 1.95 -11.79 -0.20
C SER A 95 2.99 -11.08 -1.06
N LEU A 96 2.55 -10.12 -1.88
CA LEU A 96 3.42 -9.25 -2.63
C LEU A 96 3.77 -8.04 -1.76
N THR A 97 5.06 -7.77 -1.63
CA THR A 97 5.59 -6.66 -0.82
C THR A 97 6.63 -5.85 -1.60
N ASP A 98 6.98 -4.68 -1.09
CA ASP A 98 8.06 -3.83 -1.58
C ASP A 98 9.06 -3.49 -0.45
N ASP A 99 10.13 -2.75 -0.77
CA ASP A 99 11.17 -2.42 0.23
C ASP A 99 10.66 -1.45 1.29
N ALA A 100 9.74 -0.55 0.93
CA ALA A 100 9.17 0.42 1.85
C ALA A 100 8.31 -0.25 2.93
N GLU A 101 7.50 -1.23 2.54
CA GLU A 101 6.68 -2.03 3.45
C GLU A 101 7.55 -2.86 4.39
N GLU A 102 8.60 -3.51 3.90
CA GLU A 102 9.51 -4.28 4.74
C GLU A 102 10.20 -3.41 5.79
N VAL A 103 10.66 -2.22 5.40
CA VAL A 103 11.25 -1.25 6.33
C VAL A 103 10.23 -0.82 7.38
N ALA A 104 9.01 -0.47 6.97
CA ALA A 104 7.94 -0.05 7.88
C ALA A 104 7.56 -1.17 8.87
N VAL A 105 7.42 -2.41 8.38
CA VAL A 105 7.11 -3.57 9.22
C VAL A 105 8.25 -3.87 10.18
N ALA A 106 9.50 -3.81 9.74
CA ALA A 106 10.67 -4.01 10.59
C ALA A 106 10.74 -2.96 11.70
N GLU A 107 10.46 -1.69 11.38
CA GLU A 107 10.42 -0.61 12.36
C GLU A 107 9.32 -0.86 13.40
N ILE A 108 8.10 -1.18 12.96
CA ILE A 108 6.97 -1.51 13.85
C ILE A 108 7.31 -2.70 14.75
N GLN A 109 7.98 -3.73 14.21
CA GLN A 109 8.41 -4.89 15.00
C GLN A 109 9.45 -4.50 16.04
N ALA A 110 10.45 -3.70 15.68
CA ALA A 110 11.47 -3.21 16.60
C ALA A 110 10.86 -2.38 17.75
N GLN A 111 9.92 -1.48 17.43
CA GLN A 111 9.17 -0.70 18.41
C GLN A 111 8.35 -1.61 19.35
N ASN A 112 7.67 -2.62 18.80
CA ASN A 112 6.92 -3.60 19.60
C ASN A 112 7.81 -4.43 20.52
N VAL A 113 8.97 -4.87 20.05
CA VAL A 113 9.96 -5.60 20.86
C VAL A 113 10.45 -4.71 22.00
N TYR A 114 10.78 -3.45 21.72
CA TYR A 114 11.18 -2.47 22.74
C TYR A 114 10.11 -2.30 23.83
N ILE A 115 8.84 -2.15 23.46
CA ILE A 115 7.72 -2.03 24.41
C ILE A 115 7.55 -3.31 25.23
N ARG A 116 7.60 -4.48 24.58
CA ARG A 116 7.40 -5.78 25.25
C ARG A 116 8.52 -6.12 26.23
N ALA A 117 9.75 -5.70 25.93
CA ALA A 117 10.93 -5.86 26.77
C ALA A 117 10.92 -4.99 28.05
N ALA A 118 9.86 -4.23 28.31
CA ALA A 118 9.73 -3.48 29.57
C ALA A 118 9.62 -4.42 30.78
N PRO A 119 10.37 -4.18 31.87
CA PRO A 119 10.40 -5.05 33.04
C PRO A 119 9.11 -5.03 33.87
N ASN A 120 8.27 -3.99 33.71
CA ASN A 120 7.01 -3.86 34.43
C ASN A 120 5.98 -3.02 33.65
N LYS A 121 4.75 -3.00 34.15
CA LYS A 121 3.61 -2.31 33.52
C LYS A 121 3.81 -0.79 33.39
N LYS A 122 4.41 -0.14 34.38
CA LYS A 122 4.64 1.31 34.38
C LYS A 122 5.65 1.70 33.29
N GLU A 123 6.75 0.96 33.18
CA GLU A 123 7.75 1.19 32.14
C GLU A 123 7.21 0.80 30.76
N ARG A 124 6.39 -0.24 30.65
CA ARG A 124 5.70 -0.56 29.39
C ARG A 124 4.83 0.59 28.91
N GLN A 125 4.05 1.18 29.82
CA GLN A 125 3.20 2.35 29.51
C GLN A 125 4.05 3.53 29.04
N ARG A 126 5.13 3.87 29.76
CA ARG A 126 6.06 4.95 29.35
C ARG A 126 6.61 4.72 27.94
N ARG A 127 7.00 3.49 27.60
CA ARG A 127 7.52 3.13 26.27
C ARG A 127 6.43 3.20 25.19
N CYS A 128 5.21 2.77 25.49
CA CYS A 128 4.07 2.96 24.59
C CYS A 128 3.84 4.45 24.30
N ASP A 129 3.77 5.27 25.35
CA ASP A 129 3.55 6.72 25.23
C ASP A 129 4.68 7.39 24.44
N GLU A 130 5.93 6.95 24.64
CA GLU A 130 7.09 7.42 23.88
C GLU A 130 6.97 7.10 22.38
N MET A 131 6.61 5.86 22.01
CA MET A 131 6.45 5.47 20.60
C MET A 131 5.25 6.19 19.97
N MET A 132 4.12 6.29 20.68
CA MET A 132 2.97 7.06 20.22
C MET A 132 3.32 8.53 20.03
N GLY A 133 4.09 9.12 20.93
CA GLY A 133 4.59 10.49 20.81
C GLY A 133 5.42 10.69 19.53
N LYS A 134 6.33 9.76 19.21
CA LYS A 134 7.11 9.80 17.96
C LYS A 134 6.22 9.76 16.71
N SER A 135 5.24 8.87 16.69
CA SER A 135 4.29 8.77 15.56
C SER A 135 3.39 10.02 15.45
N LEU A 136 2.94 10.58 16.57
CA LEU A 136 2.14 11.80 16.60
C LEU A 136 2.92 13.03 16.16
N ILE A 137 4.23 13.11 16.45
CA ILE A 137 5.10 14.18 15.94
C ILE A 137 5.19 14.11 14.42
N GLN A 138 5.36 12.92 13.84
CA GLN A 138 5.38 12.74 12.39
C GLN A 138 4.05 13.15 11.74
N LEU A 139 2.92 12.74 12.35
CA LEU A 139 1.57 13.18 11.92
C LEU A 139 1.40 14.70 12.03
N ASN A 140 1.86 15.32 13.12
CA ASN A 140 1.75 16.76 13.30
C ASN A 140 2.63 17.52 12.29
N ASN A 141 3.83 17.02 12.00
CA ASN A 141 4.69 17.56 10.95
C ASN A 141 4.03 17.45 9.57
N LEU A 142 3.32 16.34 9.30
CA LEU A 142 2.53 16.16 8.08
C LEU A 142 1.41 17.19 7.97
N PHE A 143 0.65 17.42 9.05
CA PHE A 143 -0.41 18.42 9.06
C PHE A 143 0.12 19.84 8.90
N SER A 144 1.23 20.18 9.56
CA SER A 144 1.87 21.49 9.42
C SER A 144 2.39 21.72 8.00
N ALA A 145 3.13 20.75 7.43
CA ALA A 145 3.62 20.83 6.06
C ALA A 145 2.48 20.91 5.03
N SER A 146 1.36 20.21 5.28
CA SER A 146 0.15 20.29 4.43
C SER A 146 -0.48 21.68 4.48
N LYS A 147 -0.60 22.27 5.68
CA LYS A 147 -1.16 23.62 5.85
C LYS A 147 -0.30 24.67 5.17
N GLU A 148 1.02 24.61 5.35
CA GLU A 148 1.95 25.55 4.70
C GLU A 148 1.91 25.42 3.17
N ALA A 149 1.89 24.19 2.64
CA ALA A 149 1.78 23.97 1.20
C ALA A 149 0.46 24.51 0.62
N LEU A 150 -0.66 24.39 1.35
CA LEU A 150 -1.94 25.01 0.96
C LEU A 150 -1.86 26.54 0.98
N ILE A 151 -1.31 27.13 2.04
CA ILE A 151 -1.15 28.59 2.17
C ILE A 151 -0.32 29.15 1.01
N GLU A 152 0.77 28.48 0.62
CA GLU A 152 1.61 28.91 -0.50
C GLU A 152 0.86 28.86 -1.85
N ILE A 153 0.06 27.82 -2.07
CA ILE A 153 -0.79 27.70 -3.27
C ILE A 153 -1.84 28.80 -3.28
N GLU A 154 -2.51 29.05 -2.14
CA GLU A 154 -3.51 30.10 -2.00
C GLU A 154 -2.92 31.49 -2.21
N GLN A 155 -1.75 31.79 -1.63
CA GLN A 155 -1.06 33.07 -1.81
C GLN A 155 -0.69 33.30 -3.27
N LYS A 156 -0.07 32.32 -3.94
CA LYS A 156 0.25 32.42 -5.36
C LYS A 156 -1.01 32.60 -6.22
N ALA A 157 -2.10 31.90 -5.91
CA ALA A 157 -3.36 32.04 -6.64
C ALA A 157 -3.95 33.45 -6.49
N VAL A 158 -3.95 34.01 -5.27
CA VAL A 158 -4.43 35.37 -5.01
C VAL A 158 -3.56 36.42 -5.72
N GLU A 159 -2.24 36.27 -5.71
CA GLU A 159 -1.32 37.17 -6.42
C GLU A 159 -1.53 37.14 -7.94
N LEU A 160 -1.75 35.96 -8.50
CA LEU A 160 -2.03 35.75 -9.92
C LEU A 160 -3.42 36.24 -10.34
N GLU A 161 -4.41 36.19 -9.44
CA GLU A 161 -5.72 36.80 -9.67
C GLU A 161 -5.64 38.34 -9.62
N ALA A 162 -4.85 38.88 -8.70
CA ALA A 162 -4.70 40.32 -8.52
C ALA A 162 -3.85 40.99 -9.63
N SER A 163 -2.85 40.29 -10.17
CA SER A 163 -1.84 40.91 -11.04
C SER A 163 -1.28 40.03 -12.16
N GLY A 164 -1.71 38.76 -12.25
CA GLY A 164 -1.18 37.80 -13.20
C GLY A 164 -1.79 37.92 -14.60
N ASN A 165 -0.97 37.68 -15.63
CA ASN A 165 -1.45 37.51 -17.00
C ASN A 165 -1.88 36.05 -17.27
N LYS A 166 -2.54 35.81 -18.41
CA LYS A 166 -3.04 34.48 -18.77
C LYS A 166 -1.94 33.41 -18.89
N GLU A 167 -0.74 33.79 -19.32
CA GLU A 167 0.39 32.86 -19.44
C GLU A 167 0.91 32.43 -18.05
N GLN A 168 0.98 33.36 -17.10
CA GLN A 168 1.38 33.09 -15.72
C GLN A 168 0.36 32.22 -14.98
N GLN A 169 -0.94 32.45 -15.22
CA GLN A 169 -2.00 31.60 -14.69
C GLN A 169 -1.93 30.18 -15.27
N GLN A 170 -1.68 30.04 -16.58
CA GLN A 170 -1.54 28.74 -17.22
C GLN A 170 -0.29 27.99 -16.73
N ALA A 171 0.85 28.68 -16.56
CA ALA A 171 2.08 28.09 -16.04
C ALA A 171 1.91 27.55 -14.61
N PHE A 172 1.18 28.28 -13.75
CA PHE A 172 0.87 27.82 -12.40
C PHE A 172 -0.01 26.56 -12.39
N LEU A 173 -0.99 26.47 -13.29
CA LEU A 173 -1.82 25.28 -13.43
C LEU A 173 -1.03 24.06 -13.93
N GLU A 174 -0.07 24.24 -14.83
CA GLU A 174 0.83 23.16 -15.26
C GLU A 174 1.78 22.74 -14.12
N GLU A 175 2.31 23.69 -13.33
CA GLU A 175 3.13 23.40 -12.14
C GLU A 175 2.38 22.51 -11.12
N LEU A 176 1.07 22.75 -10.93
CA LEU A 176 0.22 21.95 -10.06
C LEU A 176 -0.09 20.55 -10.60
N LYS A 177 -0.01 20.35 -11.92
CA LYS A 177 -0.19 19.04 -12.57
C LYS A 177 1.09 18.21 -12.56
N GLU A 178 2.25 18.85 -12.73
CA GLU A 178 3.56 18.18 -12.71
C GLU A 178 3.91 17.66 -11.31
N GLU A 179 3.58 18.42 -10.26
CA GLU A 179 3.84 18.02 -8.88
C GLU A 179 2.57 18.11 -8.03
N THR A 180 2.01 16.94 -7.70
CA THR A 180 0.81 16.82 -6.87
C THR A 180 1.05 17.41 -5.48
N PHE A 181 -0.03 17.89 -4.86
CA PHE A 181 -0.01 18.40 -3.48
C PHE A 181 0.71 17.45 -2.50
N MET A 182 0.44 16.15 -2.59
CA MET A 182 1.06 15.15 -1.71
C MET A 182 2.56 14.96 -1.97
N GLN A 183 3.03 15.10 -3.22
CA GLN A 183 4.46 15.07 -3.53
C GLN A 183 5.17 16.28 -2.91
N ARG A 184 4.57 17.48 -3.00
CA ARG A 184 5.10 18.71 -2.37
C ARG A 184 5.21 18.57 -0.86
N VAL A 185 4.16 18.05 -0.22
CA VAL A 185 4.12 17.79 1.23
C VAL A 185 5.17 16.74 1.63
N SER A 186 5.25 15.63 0.88
CA SER A 186 6.22 14.56 1.13
C SER A 186 7.66 15.06 1.06
N ARG A 187 8.02 15.82 0.01
CA ARG A 187 9.34 16.44 -0.13
C ARG A 187 9.70 17.35 1.05
N ARG A 188 8.74 18.11 1.57
CA ARG A 188 8.98 19.02 2.71
C ARG A 188 9.26 18.27 4.01
N ILE A 189 8.64 17.11 4.21
CA ILE A 189 8.81 16.30 5.42
C ILE A 189 10.05 15.42 5.35
N PHE A 190 10.31 14.83 4.18
CA PHE A 190 11.32 13.79 4.00
C PHE A 190 12.58 14.25 3.24
N GLY A 191 12.59 15.47 2.71
CA GLY A 191 13.64 16.01 1.84
C GLY A 191 13.59 15.42 0.42
N ASP A 192 14.32 16.02 -0.51
CA ASP A 192 14.53 15.46 -1.86
C ASP A 192 15.31 14.15 -1.75
N LYS A 193 14.64 13.00 -1.88
CA LYS A 193 15.32 11.77 -2.26
C LYS A 193 15.56 11.83 -3.77
N LYS A 194 16.70 12.38 -4.17
CA LYS A 194 17.32 12.14 -5.48
C LYS A 194 17.82 10.70 -5.56
#